data_AF-A0A0N4V5B4-F1
#
_entry.id   AF-A0A0N4V5B4-F1
#
_cell.length_a   1.000
_cell.length_b   1.000
_cell.length_c   1.000
_cell.angle_alpha   90.00
_cell.angle_beta   90.00
_cell.angle_gamma   90.00
#
_symmetry.space_group_name_H-M   'P 1'
#
loop_
_entity.id
_entity.type
_entity.pdbx_description
1 polymer ?
#
loop_
_entity_poly.entity_id
_entity_poly.type
_entity_poly.pdbx_seq_one_letter_code
_entity_poly.pdbx_strand_id
1 'polypeptide(L)'
;MSAKGKQKQRSVSRALPSTASSTYETLNIDTTEESTGDILSSSASMSPSRRTRLIEKETLSSLNDRLAVYIDRVRQLEHDNERLNVQIRESEIVEKKERSDLIARYEEKIKELRTLVDEALKEKTRINMEAKVAFTERDNAVAKAIKLEKDLKQLEKARTMSESLIQDLQAKLNSAEAARRRLEEENKNLGLENADLNRQLEVLRKQVEDVTLINTAVLNQNQSLKEDYEFLKKTHEDQMEEVHRKRQVEMTTTAREMERTYESRLQEQLQAMRAEFDARLNRNRRDIDETYKNKLNEANEARQMANQAREEAARLRLRIHELEKVASGHDDVVSGLNKKIADLEMQLAYTKDDAEVRLQQRNERINELQREIDRLLNEYQDLFDLKVQLDTELKAYHNLLEGEETRLNISQQSSYSPSASPASSTARYGVKRKRFDTSDDTHFYQNAAKSYKTTAKSTGDVEIEAHDTDGKFVKLVNKGEDTVSIGGWTLKSIANNRETAYRFHTRQSLKPGDSITVFSADSGEKHQPPSQLVMKNQQWPSGDRVKSVLVDAEGSEVAERESYAETQIGEFDAVGQDPDQRCALM
;
A
#
# COMPACT_ATOMS: atom_id res chain seq x y z
N MET A 1 -19.15 70.05 -86.79
CA MET A 1 -20.42 69.44 -87.26
C MET A 1 -21.49 70.54 -87.36
N SER A 2 -22.67 70.22 -87.90
CA SER A 2 -23.62 71.18 -88.52
C SER A 2 -24.63 71.85 -87.58
N ALA A 3 -25.27 72.93 -88.09
CA ALA A 3 -26.63 73.45 -87.74
C ALA A 3 -26.82 74.12 -86.34
N LYS A 4 -27.82 74.99 -86.05
CA LYS A 4 -28.82 75.84 -86.78
C LYS A 4 -29.40 76.87 -85.75
N GLY A 5 -30.08 77.99 -86.07
CA GLY A 5 -30.44 78.60 -87.37
C GLY A 5 -31.84 79.27 -87.39
N LYS A 6 -32.06 80.41 -86.69
CA LYS A 6 -33.31 81.23 -86.66
C LYS A 6 -32.96 82.74 -86.51
N GLN A 7 -33.41 83.67 -87.39
CA GLN A 7 -34.67 84.48 -87.39
C GLN A 7 -34.73 85.56 -86.27
N LYS A 8 -35.32 86.77 -86.43
CA LYS A 8 -36.46 87.20 -87.30
C LYS A 8 -36.60 88.76 -87.45
N GLN A 9 -36.92 89.28 -88.66
CA GLN A 9 -37.56 90.60 -88.99
C GLN A 9 -36.86 91.93 -88.52
N ARG A 10 -37.07 93.14 -89.08
CA ARG A 10 -38.05 93.71 -90.06
C ARG A 10 -37.38 94.29 -91.34
N SER A 11 -37.62 95.56 -91.75
CA SER A 11 -37.32 96.13 -93.09
C SER A 11 -37.63 97.67 -93.21
N VAL A 12 -37.40 98.26 -94.42
CA VAL A 12 -37.75 99.62 -94.98
C VAL A 12 -37.02 100.87 -94.40
N SER A 13 -36.62 101.94 -95.15
CA SER A 13 -36.77 102.35 -96.58
C SER A 13 -35.64 103.28 -97.13
N ARG A 14 -35.40 103.29 -98.47
CA ARG A 14 -35.37 104.42 -99.47
C ARG A 14 -34.81 105.83 -99.05
N ALA A 15 -34.03 106.62 -99.81
CA ALA A 15 -33.66 106.70 -101.26
C ALA A 15 -32.30 107.43 -101.54
N LEU A 16 -31.96 107.66 -102.82
CA LEU A 16 -30.78 108.41 -103.35
C LEU A 16 -31.21 109.81 -103.96
N PRO A 17 -30.56 110.43 -104.99
CA PRO A 17 -29.79 111.69 -104.83
C PRO A 17 -30.13 112.83 -105.86
N SER A 18 -29.19 113.78 -106.08
CA SER A 18 -28.91 114.51 -107.35
C SER A 18 -29.26 116.03 -107.54
N THR A 19 -28.20 116.85 -107.65
CA THR A 19 -27.78 117.77 -108.77
C THR A 19 -28.72 118.81 -109.45
N ALA A 20 -28.11 119.94 -109.88
CA ALA A 20 -28.54 120.98 -110.86
C ALA A 20 -29.56 122.04 -110.36
N SER A 21 -29.74 123.25 -110.95
CA SER A 21 -29.09 124.04 -112.04
C SER A 21 -29.41 125.56 -111.81
N SER A 22 -28.56 126.55 -112.17
CA SER A 22 -28.43 127.29 -113.46
C SER A 22 -29.56 128.30 -113.82
N THR A 23 -29.23 129.27 -114.69
CA THR A 23 -30.02 130.43 -115.24
C THR A 23 -30.14 131.68 -114.34
N TYR A 24 -30.19 132.95 -114.79
CA TYR A 24 -29.84 133.78 -116.00
C TYR A 24 -30.95 134.86 -116.13
N GLU A 25 -30.62 136.17 -116.21
CA GLU A 25 -31.24 137.17 -117.12
C GLU A 25 -30.63 138.59 -117.00
N THR A 26 -30.97 139.49 -117.95
CA THR A 26 -30.34 140.81 -118.21
C THR A 26 -31.33 141.78 -118.94
N LEU A 27 -30.85 142.93 -119.47
CA LEU A 27 -31.49 143.95 -120.36
C LEU A 27 -31.97 145.24 -119.63
N ASN A 28 -31.45 146.46 -119.92
CA ASN A 28 -31.68 147.45 -121.02
C ASN A 28 -32.74 148.52 -120.63
N ILE A 29 -32.64 149.86 -120.84
CA ILE A 29 -32.08 150.81 -121.85
C ILE A 29 -33.17 151.41 -122.78
N ASP A 30 -32.98 152.68 -123.23
CA ASP A 30 -33.71 153.47 -124.27
C ASP A 30 -35.09 154.13 -123.92
N THR A 31 -35.56 155.25 -124.53
CA THR A 31 -34.99 156.57 -125.00
C THR A 31 -36.16 157.57 -125.36
N THR A 32 -35.85 158.81 -125.81
CA THR A 32 -36.67 159.78 -126.61
C THR A 32 -37.45 160.94 -125.92
N GLU A 33 -37.72 162.00 -126.72
CA GLU A 33 -38.16 163.38 -126.35
C GLU A 33 -39.58 163.73 -126.92
N GLU A 34 -40.08 164.93 -127.32
CA GLU A 34 -39.59 166.31 -127.58
C GLU A 34 -40.81 167.31 -127.69
N SER A 35 -40.56 168.64 -127.74
CA SER A 35 -41.39 169.74 -128.32
C SER A 35 -42.62 170.28 -127.55
N THR A 36 -42.95 171.59 -127.50
CA THR A 36 -42.40 172.85 -128.12
C THR A 36 -42.16 173.95 -127.04
N GLY A 37 -41.84 175.24 -127.23
CA GLY A 37 -41.76 176.20 -128.37
C GLY A 37 -43.06 177.01 -128.60
N ASP A 38 -43.11 178.32 -128.93
CA ASP A 38 -42.13 179.44 -129.03
C ASP A 38 -42.91 180.81 -129.21
N ILE A 39 -42.26 181.93 -129.58
CA ILE A 39 -42.72 183.06 -130.46
C ILE A 39 -42.82 184.50 -129.85
N LEU A 40 -41.72 185.28 -130.03
CA LEU A 40 -41.54 186.57 -130.77
C LEU A 40 -42.45 187.84 -130.52
N SER A 41 -42.20 189.06 -131.07
CA SER A 41 -41.00 189.93 -131.28
C SER A 41 -41.28 191.10 -132.28
N SER A 42 -40.82 192.34 -132.02
CA SER A 42 -40.47 193.45 -132.97
C SER A 42 -40.10 194.74 -132.18
N SER A 43 -39.25 195.74 -132.52
CA SER A 43 -38.21 196.03 -133.56
C SER A 43 -38.59 196.70 -134.91
N ALA A 44 -37.80 197.60 -135.55
CA ALA A 44 -36.82 198.63 -135.10
C ALA A 44 -36.29 199.52 -136.28
N SER A 45 -36.20 200.87 -136.18
CA SER A 45 -35.67 201.74 -137.29
C SER A 45 -34.67 202.86 -136.89
N MET A 46 -33.65 203.07 -137.73
CA MET A 46 -32.79 204.27 -137.91
C MET A 46 -31.92 204.07 -139.18
N SER A 47 -31.37 205.15 -139.74
CA SER A 47 -30.95 205.26 -141.16
C SER A 47 -29.49 204.80 -141.48
N PRO A 48 -29.04 204.67 -142.76
CA PRO A 48 -28.64 203.32 -143.21
C PRO A 48 -27.13 203.04 -143.24
N SER A 49 -26.30 203.96 -143.74
CA SER A 49 -24.92 203.63 -144.17
C SER A 49 -23.91 203.38 -143.03
N ARG A 50 -24.30 203.57 -141.77
CA ARG A 50 -23.45 203.32 -140.59
C ARG A 50 -23.72 201.98 -139.91
N ARG A 51 -24.85 201.33 -140.23
CA ARG A 51 -25.35 200.13 -139.54
C ARG A 51 -24.57 198.87 -139.92
N THR A 52 -24.30 198.67 -141.21
CA THR A 52 -23.72 197.42 -141.76
C THR A 52 -22.38 197.04 -141.12
N ARG A 53 -21.44 197.99 -141.01
CA ARG A 53 -20.10 197.73 -140.43
C ARG A 53 -20.10 197.47 -138.92
N LEU A 54 -21.16 197.87 -138.20
CA LEU A 54 -21.32 197.53 -136.78
C LEU A 54 -21.86 196.10 -136.63
N ILE A 55 -22.87 195.75 -137.43
CA ILE A 55 -23.50 194.42 -137.44
C ILE A 55 -22.47 193.32 -137.77
N GLU A 56 -21.62 193.50 -138.78
CA GLU A 56 -20.58 192.50 -139.11
C GLU A 56 -19.63 192.24 -137.93
N LYS A 57 -19.17 193.29 -137.24
CA LYS A 57 -18.30 193.14 -136.06
C LYS A 57 -19.01 192.44 -134.90
N GLU A 58 -20.28 192.78 -134.66
CA GLU A 58 -21.11 192.21 -133.60
C GLU A 58 -21.41 190.72 -133.84
N THR A 59 -21.72 190.34 -135.09
CA THR A 59 -21.90 188.93 -135.47
C THR A 59 -20.62 188.10 -135.39
N LEU A 60 -19.45 188.68 -135.76
CA LEU A 60 -18.17 187.99 -135.60
C LEU A 60 -17.77 187.83 -134.13
N SER A 61 -18.08 188.80 -133.25
CA SER A 61 -17.93 188.60 -131.80
C SER A 61 -18.80 187.45 -131.34
N SER A 62 -20.11 187.52 -131.59
CA SER A 62 -21.08 186.50 -131.16
C SER A 62 -20.71 185.08 -131.63
N LEU A 63 -20.18 184.92 -132.85
CA LEU A 63 -19.71 183.64 -133.35
C LEU A 63 -18.46 183.15 -132.59
N ASN A 64 -17.50 184.04 -132.34
CA ASN A 64 -16.25 183.72 -131.65
C ASN A 64 -16.48 183.42 -130.15
N ASP A 65 -17.38 184.16 -129.50
CA ASP A 65 -17.84 183.93 -128.12
C ASP A 65 -18.51 182.55 -128.00
N ARG A 66 -19.32 182.16 -129.00
CA ARG A 66 -19.97 180.84 -129.07
C ARG A 66 -18.96 179.71 -129.36
N LEU A 67 -17.91 180.00 -130.12
CA LEU A 67 -16.79 179.09 -130.35
C LEU A 67 -15.93 178.89 -129.08
N ALA A 68 -15.70 179.95 -128.31
CA ALA A 68 -15.02 179.88 -127.01
C ALA A 68 -15.80 178.99 -126.04
N VAL A 69 -17.12 179.21 -125.89
CA VAL A 69 -18.00 178.33 -125.08
C VAL A 69 -17.96 176.87 -125.55
N TYR A 70 -17.86 176.61 -126.85
CA TYR A 70 -17.75 175.25 -127.37
C TYR A 70 -16.37 174.63 -127.11
N ILE A 71 -15.29 175.39 -127.25
CA ILE A 71 -13.91 174.95 -126.94
C ILE A 71 -13.76 174.67 -125.44
N ASP A 72 -14.30 175.52 -124.58
CA ASP A 72 -14.29 175.30 -123.13
C ASP A 72 -15.18 174.10 -122.76
N ARG A 73 -16.30 173.87 -123.46
CA ARG A 73 -17.11 172.66 -123.27
C ARG A 73 -16.40 171.38 -123.75
N VAL A 74 -15.64 171.44 -124.85
CA VAL A 74 -14.81 170.30 -125.31
C VAL A 74 -13.69 170.04 -124.32
N ARG A 75 -12.96 171.07 -123.86
CA ARG A 75 -11.92 170.93 -122.82
C ARG A 75 -12.47 170.37 -121.50
N GLN A 76 -13.66 170.82 -121.09
CA GLN A 76 -14.35 170.28 -119.93
C GLN A 76 -14.67 168.80 -120.12
N LEU A 77 -15.17 168.40 -121.31
CA LEU A 77 -15.44 166.99 -121.63
C LEU A 77 -14.17 166.15 -121.75
N GLU A 78 -13.08 166.68 -122.32
CA GLU A 78 -11.77 166.03 -122.37
C GLU A 78 -11.22 165.79 -120.95
N HIS A 79 -11.30 166.80 -120.08
CA HIS A 79 -10.89 166.70 -118.68
C HIS A 79 -11.79 165.78 -117.84
N ASP A 80 -13.11 165.82 -118.04
CA ASP A 80 -14.06 164.89 -117.41
C ASP A 80 -13.82 163.45 -117.88
N ASN A 81 -13.51 163.24 -119.17
CA ASN A 81 -13.23 161.93 -119.74
C ASN A 81 -11.83 161.41 -119.33
N GLU A 82 -10.82 162.27 -119.22
CA GLU A 82 -9.53 161.92 -118.62
C GLU A 82 -9.70 161.54 -117.14
N ARG A 83 -10.48 162.30 -116.36
CA ARG A 83 -10.81 161.96 -114.97
C ARG A 83 -11.55 160.62 -114.88
N LEU A 84 -12.52 160.36 -115.75
CA LEU A 84 -13.21 159.06 -115.80
C LEU A 84 -12.25 157.91 -116.15
N ASN A 85 -11.33 158.12 -117.10
CA ASN A 85 -10.29 157.13 -117.44
C ASN A 85 -9.25 156.96 -116.31
N VAL A 86 -8.99 157.97 -115.47
CA VAL A 86 -8.24 157.81 -114.22
C VAL A 86 -9.05 156.97 -113.24
N GLN A 87 -10.31 157.33 -112.97
CA GLN A 87 -11.19 156.63 -112.03
C GLN A 87 -11.42 155.15 -112.40
N ILE A 88 -11.55 154.83 -113.69
CA ILE A 88 -11.66 153.44 -114.18
C ILE A 88 -10.36 152.66 -113.95
N ARG A 89 -9.19 153.28 -114.20
CA ARG A 89 -7.89 152.64 -113.90
C ARG A 89 -7.68 152.46 -112.40
N GLU A 90 -8.09 153.44 -111.58
CA GLU A 90 -8.05 153.36 -110.13
C GLU A 90 -8.98 152.26 -109.60
N SER A 91 -10.23 152.17 -110.09
CA SER A 91 -11.15 151.09 -109.71
C SER A 91 -10.64 149.72 -110.16
N GLU A 92 -10.11 149.59 -111.38
CA GLU A 92 -9.46 148.34 -111.82
C GLU A 92 -8.27 147.94 -110.94
N ILE A 93 -7.46 148.91 -110.49
CA ILE A 93 -6.32 148.65 -109.58
C ILE A 93 -6.82 148.25 -108.20
N VAL A 94 -7.86 148.90 -107.68
CA VAL A 94 -8.50 148.56 -106.40
C VAL A 94 -9.13 147.16 -106.48
N GLU A 95 -9.94 146.84 -107.48
CA GLU A 95 -10.54 145.51 -107.65
C GLU A 95 -9.49 144.40 -107.78
N LYS A 96 -8.43 144.62 -108.57
CA LYS A 96 -7.33 143.65 -108.70
C LYS A 96 -6.60 143.47 -107.37
N LYS A 97 -6.42 144.55 -106.59
CA LYS A 97 -5.83 144.48 -105.25
C LYS A 97 -6.76 143.78 -104.25
N GLU A 98 -8.03 144.15 -104.15
CA GLU A 98 -9.00 143.52 -103.25
C GLU A 98 -9.17 142.03 -103.56
N ARG A 99 -9.20 141.66 -104.84
CA ARG A 99 -9.17 140.26 -105.28
C ARG A 99 -7.88 139.56 -104.86
N SER A 100 -6.71 140.22 -104.99
CA SER A 100 -5.43 139.68 -104.54
C SER A 100 -5.37 139.52 -103.01
N ASP A 101 -5.84 140.50 -102.26
CA ASP A 101 -5.90 140.49 -100.79
C ASP A 101 -6.88 139.43 -100.29
N LEU A 102 -8.00 139.21 -101.00
CA LEU A 102 -8.97 138.16 -100.71
C LEU A 102 -8.40 136.76 -101.02
N ILE A 103 -7.71 136.59 -102.15
CA ILE A 103 -6.98 135.35 -102.48
C ILE A 103 -5.93 135.07 -101.41
N ALA A 104 -5.11 136.05 -101.03
CA ALA A 104 -4.08 135.90 -100.00
C ALA A 104 -4.66 135.47 -98.64
N ARG A 105 -5.80 136.05 -98.22
CA ARG A 105 -6.51 135.62 -96.99
C ARG A 105 -7.04 134.19 -97.08
N TYR A 106 -7.56 133.77 -98.24
CA TYR A 106 -7.99 132.38 -98.44
C TYR A 106 -6.82 131.41 -98.52
N GLU A 107 -5.71 131.77 -99.16
CA GLU A 107 -4.48 130.96 -99.19
C GLU A 107 -3.85 130.83 -97.79
N GLU A 108 -3.83 131.90 -97.01
CA GLU A 108 -3.43 131.89 -95.60
C GLU A 108 -4.33 130.97 -94.77
N LYS A 109 -5.67 131.06 -94.93
CA LYS A 109 -6.59 130.19 -94.20
C LYS A 109 -6.50 128.73 -94.66
N ILE A 110 -6.26 128.46 -95.94
CA ILE A 110 -5.97 127.11 -96.46
C ILE A 110 -4.66 126.57 -95.88
N LYS A 111 -3.63 127.42 -95.74
CA LYS A 111 -2.34 127.06 -95.12
C LYS A 111 -2.52 126.75 -93.62
N GLU A 112 -3.25 127.58 -92.88
CA GLU A 112 -3.59 127.36 -91.48
C GLU A 112 -4.36 126.04 -91.28
N LEU A 113 -5.40 125.80 -92.08
CA LEU A 113 -6.20 124.57 -92.05
C LEU A 113 -5.35 123.34 -92.42
N ARG A 114 -4.43 123.44 -93.38
CA ARG A 114 -3.46 122.37 -93.67
C ARG A 114 -2.56 122.09 -92.47
N THR A 115 -1.96 123.11 -91.86
CA THR A 115 -1.12 122.91 -90.66
C THR A 115 -1.88 122.31 -89.49
N LEU A 116 -3.16 122.66 -89.30
CA LEU A 116 -4.01 122.08 -88.26
C LEU A 116 -4.37 120.62 -88.56
N VAL A 117 -4.61 120.27 -89.83
CA VAL A 117 -4.79 118.88 -90.27
C VAL A 117 -3.51 118.08 -90.09
N ASP A 118 -2.35 118.62 -90.46
CA ASP A 118 -1.06 117.95 -90.30
C ASP A 118 -0.73 117.72 -88.81
N GLU A 119 -1.00 118.69 -87.93
CA GLU A 119 -0.81 118.53 -86.49
C GLU A 119 -1.79 117.52 -85.88
N ALA A 120 -3.06 117.55 -86.29
CA ALA A 120 -4.05 116.54 -85.88
C ALA A 120 -3.70 115.13 -86.39
N LEU A 121 -3.03 115.02 -87.56
CA LEU A 121 -2.52 113.75 -88.07
C LEU A 121 -1.29 113.27 -87.28
N LYS A 122 -0.33 114.15 -86.94
CA LYS A 122 0.78 113.81 -86.02
C LYS A 122 0.24 113.30 -84.69
N GLU A 123 -0.65 114.05 -84.05
CA GLU A 123 -1.20 113.69 -82.74
C GLU A 123 -2.01 112.38 -82.80
N LYS A 124 -2.79 112.17 -83.86
CA LYS A 124 -3.45 110.89 -84.14
C LYS A 124 -2.45 109.74 -84.31
N THR A 125 -1.29 109.96 -84.93
CA THR A 125 -0.24 108.92 -85.00
C THR A 125 0.45 108.69 -83.66
N ARG A 126 0.71 109.73 -82.87
CA ARG A 126 1.28 109.64 -81.52
C ARG A 126 0.38 108.80 -80.60
N ILE A 127 -0.89 109.16 -80.49
CA ILE A 127 -1.89 108.44 -79.68
C ILE A 127 -2.04 106.99 -80.15
N ASN A 128 -1.96 106.71 -81.47
CA ASN A 128 -2.03 105.35 -82.00
C ASN A 128 -0.77 104.52 -81.65
N MET A 129 0.42 105.13 -81.62
CA MET A 129 1.64 104.47 -81.14
C MET A 129 1.59 104.22 -79.63
N GLU A 130 1.18 105.22 -78.83
CA GLU A 130 1.02 105.10 -77.38
C GLU A 130 -0.01 104.03 -77.00
N ALA A 131 -1.16 103.98 -77.69
CA ALA A 131 -2.16 102.93 -77.51
C ALA A 131 -1.59 101.54 -77.84
N LYS A 132 -0.80 101.40 -78.91
CA LYS A 132 -0.12 100.12 -79.24
C LYS A 132 0.86 99.68 -78.17
N VAL A 133 1.68 100.60 -77.65
CA VAL A 133 2.60 100.31 -76.53
C VAL A 133 1.80 99.84 -75.32
N ALA A 134 0.79 100.59 -74.89
CA ALA A 134 -0.07 100.23 -73.77
C ALA A 134 -0.78 98.87 -73.96
N PHE A 135 -1.22 98.52 -75.18
CA PHE A 135 -1.75 97.19 -75.48
C PHE A 135 -0.67 96.10 -75.30
N THR A 136 0.55 96.29 -75.81
CA THR A 136 1.63 95.31 -75.63
C THR A 136 2.08 95.16 -74.17
N GLU A 137 2.10 96.25 -73.39
CA GLU A 137 2.40 96.21 -71.95
C GLU A 137 1.30 95.47 -71.18
N ARG A 138 0.03 95.75 -71.50
CA ARG A 138 -1.14 95.04 -70.95
C ARG A 138 -1.07 93.53 -71.27
N ASP A 139 -0.75 93.16 -72.50
CA ASP A 139 -0.68 91.77 -72.94
C ASP A 139 0.46 91.02 -72.23
N ASN A 140 1.62 91.66 -72.09
CA ASN A 140 2.75 91.15 -71.31
C ASN A 140 2.40 91.02 -69.81
N ALA A 141 1.68 91.98 -69.23
CA ALA A 141 1.23 91.93 -67.85
C ALA A 141 0.21 90.80 -67.61
N VAL A 142 -0.74 90.61 -68.52
CA VAL A 142 -1.71 89.51 -68.49
C VAL A 142 -1.01 88.15 -68.63
N ALA A 143 -0.05 88.00 -69.56
CA ALA A 143 0.74 86.78 -69.69
C ALA A 143 1.55 86.47 -68.42
N LYS A 144 2.12 87.50 -67.78
CA LYS A 144 2.83 87.37 -66.49
C LYS A 144 1.88 86.98 -65.35
N ALA A 145 0.69 87.57 -65.28
CA ALA A 145 -0.33 87.23 -64.30
C ALA A 145 -0.79 85.77 -64.42
N ILE A 146 -1.15 85.31 -65.63
CA ILE A 146 -1.55 83.93 -65.90
C ILE A 146 -0.45 82.93 -65.51
N LYS A 147 0.82 83.27 -65.75
CA LYS A 147 1.95 82.44 -65.30
C LYS A 147 2.02 82.40 -63.77
N LEU A 148 1.94 83.54 -63.09
CA LEU A 148 2.00 83.60 -61.62
C LEU A 148 0.81 82.89 -60.95
N GLU A 149 -0.40 82.97 -61.50
CA GLU A 149 -1.56 82.20 -61.03
C GLU A 149 -1.33 80.69 -61.16
N LYS A 150 -0.76 80.24 -62.28
CA LYS A 150 -0.42 78.82 -62.47
C LYS A 150 0.64 78.36 -61.47
N ASP A 151 1.71 79.12 -61.32
CA ASP A 151 2.84 78.79 -60.44
C ASP A 151 2.37 78.79 -58.96
N LEU A 152 1.56 79.78 -58.55
CA LEU A 152 0.91 79.85 -57.23
C LEU A 152 0.01 78.63 -56.98
N LYS A 153 -0.89 78.29 -57.91
CA LYS A 153 -1.79 77.12 -57.81
C LYS A 153 -1.03 75.79 -57.76
N GLN A 154 0.18 75.74 -58.32
CA GLN A 154 1.05 74.57 -58.26
C GLN A 154 1.79 74.48 -56.90
N LEU A 155 2.17 75.62 -56.32
CA LEU A 155 2.72 75.71 -54.96
C LEU A 155 1.67 75.42 -53.87
N GLU A 156 0.43 75.88 -54.03
CA GLU A 156 -0.69 75.54 -53.11
C GLU A 156 -0.95 74.03 -53.04
N LYS A 157 -0.90 73.35 -54.20
CA LYS A 157 -0.98 71.88 -54.26
C LYS A 157 0.21 71.22 -53.55
N ALA A 158 1.43 71.68 -53.79
CA ALA A 158 2.62 71.14 -53.10
C ALA A 158 2.56 71.36 -51.57
N ARG A 159 2.05 72.52 -51.14
CA ARG A 159 1.81 72.85 -49.73
C ARG A 159 0.78 71.91 -49.12
N THR A 160 -0.42 71.80 -49.70
CA THR A 160 -1.50 70.97 -49.14
C THR A 160 -1.14 69.48 -49.08
N MET A 161 -0.42 68.96 -50.09
CA MET A 161 0.17 67.63 -50.03
C MET A 161 1.17 67.50 -48.87
N SER A 162 2.06 68.49 -48.67
CA SER A 162 3.02 68.48 -47.56
C SER A 162 2.35 68.57 -46.19
N GLU A 163 1.31 69.39 -46.05
CA GLU A 163 0.51 69.52 -44.82
C GLU A 163 -0.19 68.19 -44.48
N SER A 164 -0.75 67.47 -45.47
CA SER A 164 -1.31 66.13 -45.25
C SER A 164 -0.25 65.12 -44.80
N LEU A 165 0.95 65.13 -45.41
CA LEU A 165 2.05 64.24 -45.02
C LEU A 165 2.55 64.52 -43.59
N ILE A 166 2.58 65.79 -43.17
CA ILE A 166 2.93 66.19 -41.80
C ILE A 166 1.89 65.64 -40.82
N GLN A 167 0.58 65.79 -41.12
CA GLN A 167 -0.49 65.22 -40.28
C GLN A 167 -0.39 63.70 -40.16
N ASP A 168 -0.14 63.01 -41.28
CA ASP A 168 0.04 61.55 -41.35
C ASP A 168 1.24 61.06 -40.50
N LEU A 169 2.38 61.76 -40.60
CA LEU A 169 3.58 61.46 -39.82
C LEU A 169 3.41 61.78 -38.34
N GLN A 170 2.70 62.86 -38.01
CA GLN A 170 2.43 63.26 -36.62
C GLN A 170 1.44 62.30 -35.95
N ALA A 171 0.43 61.80 -36.68
CA ALA A 171 -0.44 60.72 -36.21
C ALA A 171 0.32 59.40 -35.97
N LYS A 172 1.23 59.02 -36.90
CA LYS A 172 2.10 57.84 -36.74
C LYS A 172 3.04 57.98 -35.54
N LEU A 173 3.65 59.16 -35.33
CA LEU A 173 4.50 59.47 -34.18
C LEU A 173 3.71 59.34 -32.86
N ASN A 174 2.54 59.97 -32.76
CA ASN A 174 1.69 59.89 -31.58
C ASN A 174 1.27 58.43 -31.26
N SER A 175 0.97 57.63 -32.29
CA SER A 175 0.65 56.21 -32.13
C SER A 175 1.86 55.38 -31.67
N ALA A 176 3.05 55.67 -32.19
CA ALA A 176 4.29 55.01 -31.80
C ALA A 176 4.71 55.38 -30.36
N GLU A 177 4.54 56.63 -29.95
CA GLU A 177 4.73 57.06 -28.56
C GLU A 177 3.74 56.38 -27.59
N ALA A 178 2.47 56.28 -27.97
CA ALA A 178 1.47 55.59 -27.15
C ALA A 178 1.79 54.10 -27.01
N ALA A 179 2.26 53.44 -28.06
CA ALA A 179 2.75 52.06 -28.01
C ALA A 179 4.00 51.92 -27.13
N ARG A 180 4.99 52.82 -27.27
CA ARG A 180 6.21 52.83 -26.44
C ARG A 180 5.86 52.96 -24.95
N ARG A 181 5.00 53.91 -24.57
CA ARG A 181 4.61 54.12 -23.16
C ARG A 181 3.92 52.89 -22.56
N ARG A 182 3.06 52.21 -23.31
CA ARG A 182 2.43 50.94 -22.88
C ARG A 182 3.47 49.84 -22.66
N LEU A 183 4.39 49.66 -23.59
CA LEU A 183 5.46 48.65 -23.48
C LEU A 183 6.44 48.98 -22.33
N GLU A 184 6.69 50.25 -22.04
CA GLU A 184 7.50 50.68 -20.88
C GLU A 184 6.79 50.42 -19.55
N GLU A 185 5.47 50.62 -19.48
CA GLU A 185 4.65 50.28 -18.31
C GLU A 185 4.54 48.76 -18.11
N GLU A 186 4.39 47.98 -19.19
CA GLU A 186 4.39 46.52 -19.18
C GLU A 186 5.75 45.96 -18.72
N ASN A 187 6.87 46.45 -19.27
CA ASN A 187 8.22 46.07 -18.83
C ASN A 187 8.47 46.44 -17.35
N LYS A 188 7.96 47.57 -16.88
CA LYS A 188 8.05 47.96 -15.47
C LYS A 188 7.27 46.99 -14.57
N ASN A 189 6.07 46.57 -14.98
CA ASN A 189 5.25 45.62 -14.23
C ASN A 189 5.90 44.23 -14.21
N LEU A 190 6.38 43.72 -15.35
CA LEU A 190 7.14 42.47 -15.44
C LEU A 190 8.44 42.51 -14.63
N GLY A 191 9.09 43.69 -14.53
CA GLY A 191 10.25 43.90 -13.68
C GLY A 191 9.94 43.83 -12.18
N LEU A 192 8.78 44.35 -11.76
CA LEU A 192 8.29 44.21 -10.38
C LEU A 192 7.89 42.77 -10.05
N GLU A 193 7.21 42.08 -10.96
CA GLU A 193 6.86 40.67 -10.83
C GLU A 193 8.11 39.78 -10.71
N ASN A 194 9.12 39.98 -11.57
CA ASN A 194 10.41 39.30 -11.44
C ASN A 194 11.11 39.62 -10.11
N ALA A 195 11.04 40.86 -9.61
CA ALA A 195 11.64 41.25 -8.34
C ALA A 195 10.92 40.66 -7.11
N ASP A 196 9.66 40.25 -7.24
CA ASP A 196 8.92 39.51 -6.20
C ASP A 196 9.15 37.99 -6.32
N LEU A 197 9.06 37.42 -7.51
CA LEU A 197 9.35 36.00 -7.76
C LEU A 197 10.78 35.63 -7.32
N ASN A 198 11.77 36.50 -7.54
CA ASN A 198 13.13 36.29 -7.03
C ASN A 198 13.21 36.35 -5.49
N ARG A 199 12.40 37.17 -4.81
CA ARG A 199 12.30 37.15 -3.33
C ARG A 199 11.66 35.85 -2.85
N GLN A 200 10.58 35.40 -3.49
CA GLN A 200 9.92 34.13 -3.15
C GLN A 200 10.89 32.95 -3.33
N LEU A 201 11.64 32.90 -4.43
CA LEU A 201 12.67 31.89 -4.67
C LEU A 201 13.77 31.90 -3.60
N GLU A 202 14.23 33.08 -3.16
CA GLU A 202 15.28 33.17 -2.14
C GLU A 202 14.78 32.76 -0.75
N VAL A 203 13.53 33.08 -0.40
CA VAL A 203 12.87 32.57 0.82
C VAL A 203 12.74 31.04 0.77
N LEU A 204 12.32 30.48 -0.37
CA LEU A 204 12.18 29.03 -0.56
C LEU A 204 13.53 28.31 -0.51
N ARG A 205 14.60 28.88 -1.09
CA ARG A 205 15.98 28.36 -0.97
C ARG A 205 16.40 28.28 0.49
N LYS A 206 16.27 29.38 1.23
CA LYS A 206 16.62 29.39 2.64
C LYS A 206 15.79 28.38 3.44
N GLN A 207 14.49 28.24 3.17
CA GLN A 207 13.66 27.22 3.82
C GLN A 207 14.15 25.79 3.53
N VAL A 208 14.63 25.50 2.32
CA VAL A 208 15.27 24.22 2.00
C VAL A 208 16.59 24.06 2.78
N GLU A 209 17.43 25.08 2.84
CA GLU A 209 18.68 25.06 3.63
C GLU A 209 18.41 24.80 5.12
N ASP A 210 17.53 25.59 5.74
CA ASP A 210 17.10 25.45 7.14
C ASP A 210 16.54 24.03 7.41
N VAL A 211 15.72 23.47 6.50
CA VAL A 211 15.18 22.10 6.62
C VAL A 211 16.26 21.04 6.43
N THR A 212 17.25 21.22 5.55
CA THR A 212 18.36 20.25 5.40
C THR A 212 19.28 20.24 6.62
N LEU A 213 19.48 21.39 7.27
CA LEU A 213 20.20 21.48 8.54
C LEU A 213 19.45 20.78 9.68
N ILE A 214 18.13 20.96 9.78
CA ILE A 214 17.29 20.25 10.76
C ILE A 214 17.29 18.73 10.49
N ASN A 215 17.14 18.31 9.23
CA ASN A 215 17.13 16.89 8.86
C ASN A 215 18.47 16.21 9.20
N THR A 216 19.60 16.84 8.86
CA THR A 216 20.93 16.29 9.22
C THR A 216 21.15 16.24 10.73
N ALA A 217 20.68 17.22 11.49
CA ALA A 217 20.72 17.17 12.96
C ALA A 217 19.88 16.01 13.54
N VAL A 218 18.66 15.81 13.03
CA VAL A 218 17.76 14.71 13.44
C VAL A 218 18.33 13.33 13.06
N LEU A 219 18.94 13.19 11.88
CA LEU A 219 19.61 11.96 11.45
C LEU A 219 20.80 11.62 12.36
N ASN A 220 21.62 12.61 12.72
CA ASN A 220 22.73 12.41 13.66
C ASN A 220 22.23 12.02 15.07
N GLN A 221 21.14 12.63 15.55
CA GLN A 221 20.51 12.25 16.81
C GLN A 221 19.93 10.82 16.76
N ASN A 222 19.30 10.44 15.65
CA ASN A 222 18.75 9.09 15.46
C ASN A 222 19.86 8.03 15.45
N GLN A 223 20.98 8.32 14.78
CA GLN A 223 22.17 7.45 14.78
C GLN A 223 22.77 7.30 16.19
N SER A 224 22.90 8.38 16.95
CA SER A 224 23.36 8.32 18.35
C SER A 224 22.43 7.47 19.22
N LEU A 225 21.11 7.70 19.14
CA LEU A 225 20.12 6.92 19.90
C LEU A 225 20.09 5.44 19.50
N LYS A 226 20.41 5.12 18.24
CA LYS A 226 20.55 3.76 17.75
C LYS A 226 21.82 3.10 18.30
N GLU A 227 22.95 3.80 18.32
CA GLU A 227 24.20 3.31 18.93
C GLU A 227 24.02 3.08 20.44
N ASP A 228 23.35 4.00 21.15
CA ASP A 228 22.97 3.84 22.57
C ASP A 228 22.06 2.63 22.79
N TYR A 229 21.07 2.41 21.91
CA TYR A 229 20.18 1.25 21.98
C TYR A 229 20.90 -0.06 21.70
N GLU A 230 21.76 -0.13 20.68
CA GLU A 230 22.56 -1.32 20.37
C GLU A 230 23.54 -1.65 21.50
N PHE A 231 24.16 -0.64 22.12
CA PHE A 231 24.98 -0.80 23.32
C PHE A 231 24.18 -1.31 24.53
N LEU A 232 23.02 -0.71 24.82
CA LEU A 232 22.17 -1.09 25.95
C LEU A 232 21.59 -2.51 25.76
N LYS A 233 21.14 -2.83 24.55
CA LYS A 233 20.67 -4.16 24.18
C LYS A 233 21.78 -5.19 24.40
N LYS A 234 22.98 -4.96 23.86
CA LYS A 234 24.11 -5.87 24.07
C LYS A 234 24.44 -6.02 25.56
N THR A 235 24.49 -4.92 26.31
CA THR A 235 24.76 -4.94 27.76
C THR A 235 23.73 -5.78 28.52
N HIS A 236 22.46 -5.75 28.11
CA HIS A 236 21.41 -6.61 28.66
C HIS A 236 21.55 -8.08 28.23
N GLU A 237 21.93 -8.35 26.98
CA GLU A 237 22.23 -9.70 26.48
C GLU A 237 23.43 -10.31 27.25
N ASP A 238 24.53 -9.58 27.39
CA ASP A 238 25.71 -9.95 28.19
C ASP A 238 25.33 -10.23 29.66
N GLN A 239 24.46 -9.40 30.27
CA GLN A 239 23.94 -9.62 31.63
C GLN A 239 23.06 -10.87 31.76
N MET A 240 22.17 -11.11 30.79
CA MET A 240 21.33 -12.30 30.76
C MET A 240 22.17 -13.58 30.60
N GLU A 241 23.17 -13.58 29.71
CA GLU A 241 24.14 -14.67 29.62
C GLU A 241 24.89 -14.89 30.94
N GLU A 242 25.27 -13.82 31.64
CA GLU A 242 25.95 -13.94 32.94
C GLU A 242 25.05 -14.55 34.03
N VAL A 243 23.75 -14.20 34.04
CA VAL A 243 22.74 -14.79 34.93
C VAL A 243 22.46 -16.24 34.56
N HIS A 244 22.31 -16.57 33.28
CA HIS A 244 22.17 -17.96 32.82
C HIS A 244 23.40 -18.80 33.19
N ARG A 245 24.61 -18.26 33.04
CA ARG A 245 25.87 -18.89 33.43
C ARG A 245 25.94 -19.11 34.95
N LYS A 246 25.58 -18.11 35.77
CA LYS A 246 25.51 -18.22 37.24
C LYS A 246 24.55 -19.34 37.65
N ARG A 247 23.31 -19.31 37.15
CA ARG A 247 22.28 -20.32 37.44
C ARG A 247 22.66 -21.72 36.95
N GLN A 248 23.35 -21.83 35.81
CA GLN A 248 23.85 -23.11 35.31
C GLN A 248 24.96 -23.66 36.22
N VAL A 249 25.88 -22.81 36.70
CA VAL A 249 26.88 -23.22 37.68
C VAL A 249 26.20 -23.69 38.97
N GLU A 250 25.31 -22.89 39.55
CA GLU A 250 24.53 -23.23 40.75
C GLU A 250 23.80 -24.57 40.62
N MET A 251 23.08 -24.79 39.51
CA MET A 251 22.43 -26.07 39.22
C MET A 251 23.42 -27.24 39.17
N THR A 252 24.59 -27.07 38.52
CA THR A 252 25.60 -28.15 38.45
C THR A 252 26.36 -28.36 39.77
N THR A 253 26.51 -27.35 40.63
CA THR A 253 27.07 -27.52 41.97
C THR A 253 26.08 -28.24 42.88
N THR A 254 24.82 -27.80 42.93
CA THR A 254 23.79 -28.47 43.73
C THR A 254 23.53 -29.90 43.24
N ALA A 255 23.55 -30.15 41.93
CA ALA A 255 23.44 -31.52 41.39
C ALA A 255 24.59 -32.42 41.88
N ARG A 256 25.84 -31.94 41.82
CA ARG A 256 27.03 -32.68 42.33
C ARG A 256 27.02 -32.85 43.85
N GLU A 257 26.47 -31.90 44.59
CA GLU A 257 26.29 -32.02 46.05
C GLU A 257 25.22 -33.05 46.40
N MET A 258 24.11 -33.09 45.66
CA MET A 258 23.07 -34.11 45.78
C MET A 258 23.59 -35.50 45.37
N GLU A 259 24.35 -35.61 44.29
CA GLU A 259 25.03 -36.83 43.84
C GLU A 259 26.00 -37.32 44.92
N ARG A 260 26.94 -36.48 45.37
CA ARG A 260 27.92 -36.83 46.41
C ARG A 260 27.28 -37.20 47.76
N THR A 261 26.19 -36.55 48.15
CA THR A 261 25.47 -36.90 49.39
C THR A 261 24.63 -38.16 49.24
N TYR A 262 24.10 -38.45 48.04
CA TYR A 262 23.49 -39.74 47.72
C TYR A 262 24.51 -40.87 47.74
N GLU A 263 25.65 -40.72 47.05
CA GLU A 263 26.78 -41.67 47.09
C GLU A 263 27.24 -41.93 48.52
N SER A 264 27.45 -40.88 49.32
CA SER A 264 27.88 -41.02 50.71
C SER A 264 26.87 -41.79 51.56
N ARG A 265 25.55 -41.54 51.39
CA ARG A 265 24.49 -42.28 52.10
C ARG A 265 24.35 -43.72 51.62
N LEU A 266 24.50 -43.96 50.31
CA LEU A 266 24.49 -45.30 49.73
C LEU A 266 25.70 -46.10 50.21
N GLN A 267 26.89 -45.50 50.25
CA GLN A 267 28.10 -46.11 50.81
C GLN A 267 27.93 -46.41 52.30
N GLU A 268 27.36 -45.49 53.08
CA GLU A 268 27.04 -45.69 54.49
C GLU A 268 26.06 -46.86 54.69
N GLN A 269 24.97 -46.93 53.92
CA GLN A 269 24.02 -48.05 53.98
C GLN A 269 24.64 -49.38 53.54
N LEU A 270 25.47 -49.39 52.49
CA LEU A 270 26.20 -50.59 52.05
C LEU A 270 27.24 -51.03 53.09
N GLN A 271 27.88 -50.10 53.79
CA GLN A 271 28.81 -50.39 54.88
C GLN A 271 28.08 -50.88 56.13
N ALA A 272 26.92 -50.32 56.47
CA ALA A 272 26.06 -50.80 57.55
C ALA A 272 25.53 -52.21 57.26
N MET A 273 25.08 -52.48 56.03
CA MET A 273 24.64 -53.81 55.59
C MET A 273 25.79 -54.83 55.64
N ARG A 274 27.00 -54.46 55.19
CA ARG A 274 28.21 -55.29 55.36
C ARG A 274 28.51 -55.56 56.83
N ALA A 275 28.48 -54.54 57.68
CA ALA A 275 28.69 -54.69 59.12
C ALA A 275 27.60 -55.55 59.79
N GLU A 276 26.35 -55.52 59.33
CA GLU A 276 25.30 -56.42 59.81
C GLU A 276 25.54 -57.87 59.36
N PHE A 277 25.92 -58.08 58.09
CA PHE A 277 26.32 -59.41 57.60
C PHE A 277 27.53 -59.95 58.35
N ASP A 278 28.57 -59.15 58.57
CA ASP A 278 29.75 -59.52 59.36
C ASP A 278 29.37 -59.77 60.83
N ALA A 279 28.48 -58.98 61.42
CA ALA A 279 27.96 -59.24 62.77
C ALA A 279 27.13 -60.54 62.83
N ARG A 280 26.35 -60.86 61.80
CA ARG A 280 25.57 -62.10 61.69
C ARG A 280 26.46 -63.32 61.45
N LEU A 281 27.50 -63.21 60.63
CA LEU A 281 28.53 -64.23 60.44
C LEU A 281 29.34 -64.44 61.72
N ASN A 282 29.68 -63.37 62.45
CA ASN A 282 30.36 -63.47 63.75
C ASN A 282 29.46 -64.02 64.87
N ARG A 283 28.13 -63.78 64.85
CA ARG A 283 27.17 -64.48 65.72
C ARG A 283 27.15 -65.96 65.39
N ASN A 284 26.81 -66.33 64.15
CA ASN A 284 26.78 -67.73 63.69
C ASN A 284 28.10 -68.47 63.99
N ARG A 285 29.25 -67.84 63.76
CA ARG A 285 30.56 -68.38 64.16
C ARG A 285 30.69 -68.59 65.67
N ARG A 286 30.26 -67.65 66.52
CA ARG A 286 30.25 -67.83 67.99
C ARG A 286 29.30 -68.93 68.40
N ASP A 287 28.11 -68.99 67.81
CA ASP A 287 27.10 -70.04 68.08
C ASP A 287 27.66 -71.43 67.69
N ILE A 288 28.42 -71.51 66.59
CA ILE A 288 29.17 -72.70 66.16
C ILE A 288 30.32 -73.01 67.13
N ASP A 289 31.17 -72.04 67.47
CA ASP A 289 32.30 -72.20 68.41
C ASP A 289 31.80 -72.60 69.82
N GLU A 290 30.62 -72.12 70.24
CA GLU A 290 29.97 -72.43 71.51
C GLU A 290 29.28 -73.79 71.50
N THR A 291 28.57 -74.16 70.43
CA THR A 291 28.02 -75.53 70.30
C THR A 291 29.12 -76.58 70.14
N TYR A 292 30.27 -76.25 69.54
CA TYR A 292 31.46 -77.12 69.58
C TYR A 292 32.07 -77.21 70.99
N LYS A 293 32.19 -76.10 71.73
CA LYS A 293 32.65 -76.14 73.15
C LYS A 293 31.70 -76.96 74.02
N ASN A 294 30.39 -76.79 73.87
CA ASN A 294 29.40 -77.51 74.67
C ASN A 294 29.45 -79.01 74.38
N LYS A 295 29.58 -79.43 73.11
CA LYS A 295 29.83 -80.84 72.74
C LYS A 295 31.17 -81.36 73.24
N LEU A 296 32.22 -80.53 73.27
CA LEU A 296 33.53 -80.90 73.82
C LEU A 296 33.47 -81.09 75.34
N ASN A 297 32.73 -80.23 76.04
CA ASN A 297 32.49 -80.32 77.48
C ASN A 297 31.65 -81.55 77.80
N GLU A 298 30.52 -81.76 77.12
CA GLU A 298 29.68 -82.96 77.24
C GLU A 298 30.47 -84.26 76.99
N ALA A 299 31.34 -84.28 75.98
CA ALA A 299 32.23 -85.41 75.71
C ALA A 299 33.31 -85.60 76.81
N ASN A 300 33.81 -84.51 77.40
CA ASN A 300 34.76 -84.57 78.52
C ASN A 300 34.09 -85.01 79.83
N GLU A 301 32.87 -84.55 80.11
CA GLU A 301 32.05 -84.95 81.26
C GLU A 301 31.65 -86.43 81.16
N ALA A 302 31.21 -86.88 79.98
CA ALA A 302 30.97 -88.30 79.70
C ALA A 302 32.25 -89.15 79.87
N ARG A 303 33.41 -88.63 79.44
CA ARG A 303 34.72 -89.26 79.66
C ARG A 303 35.14 -89.27 81.13
N GLN A 304 34.78 -88.25 81.90
CA GLN A 304 35.05 -88.15 83.34
C GLN A 304 34.18 -89.11 84.14
N MET A 305 32.88 -89.20 83.83
CA MET A 305 31.99 -90.23 84.39
C MET A 305 32.46 -91.65 84.03
N ALA A 306 32.91 -91.88 82.78
CA ALA A 306 33.47 -93.16 82.37
C ALA A 306 34.79 -93.52 83.10
N ASN A 307 35.57 -92.53 83.52
CA ASN A 307 36.74 -92.75 84.38
C ASN A 307 36.34 -93.05 85.84
N GLN A 308 35.37 -92.31 86.41
CA GLN A 308 34.86 -92.58 87.76
C GLN A 308 34.27 -94.00 87.87
N ALA A 309 33.45 -94.41 86.90
CA ALA A 309 32.91 -95.78 86.81
C ALA A 309 34.03 -96.84 86.67
N ARG A 310 35.16 -96.51 86.05
CA ARG A 310 36.35 -97.40 85.99
C ARG A 310 37.06 -97.52 87.33
N GLU A 311 37.16 -96.46 88.12
CA GLU A 311 37.78 -96.49 89.45
C GLU A 311 36.91 -97.27 90.45
N GLU A 312 35.58 -97.13 90.39
CA GLU A 312 34.65 -97.95 91.17
C GLU A 312 34.71 -99.42 90.76
N ALA A 313 34.73 -99.73 89.46
CA ALA A 313 34.92 -101.08 88.96
C ALA A 313 36.28 -101.68 89.39
N ALA A 314 37.34 -100.88 89.51
CA ALA A 314 38.64 -101.33 90.02
C ALA A 314 38.59 -101.66 91.52
N ARG A 315 37.91 -100.85 92.33
CA ARG A 315 37.65 -101.15 93.76
C ARG A 315 36.85 -102.44 93.93
N LEU A 316 35.79 -102.63 93.17
CA LEU A 316 34.96 -103.84 93.24
C LEU A 316 35.74 -105.09 92.82
N ARG A 317 36.62 -105.00 91.80
CA ARG A 317 37.51 -106.11 91.40
C ARG A 317 38.51 -106.51 92.50
N LEU A 318 39.12 -105.54 93.19
CA LEU A 318 39.99 -105.84 94.34
C LEU A 318 39.22 -106.54 95.47
N ARG A 319 37.98 -106.13 95.74
CA ARG A 319 37.14 -106.76 96.77
C ARG A 319 36.68 -108.18 96.38
N ILE A 320 36.45 -108.45 95.10
CA ILE A 320 36.17 -109.80 94.59
C ILE A 320 37.38 -110.71 94.80
N HIS A 321 38.58 -110.27 94.39
CA HIS A 321 39.81 -111.06 94.54
C HIS A 321 40.13 -111.44 95.99
N GLU A 322 39.83 -110.54 96.93
CA GLU A 322 39.99 -110.78 98.38
C GLU A 322 39.01 -111.85 98.91
N LEU A 323 37.81 -111.97 98.34
CA LEU A 323 36.82 -113.00 98.69
C LEU A 323 37.10 -114.34 98.01
N GLU A 324 37.54 -114.35 96.76
CA GLU A 324 37.94 -115.56 96.01
C GLU A 324 39.04 -116.34 96.76
N LYS A 325 40.02 -115.62 97.33
CA LYS A 325 41.11 -116.20 98.13
C LYS A 325 40.64 -116.87 99.43
N VAL A 326 39.51 -116.44 99.99
CA VAL A 326 38.91 -117.05 101.19
C VAL A 326 38.04 -118.26 100.81
N ALA A 327 37.41 -118.25 99.63
CA ALA A 327 36.66 -119.38 99.11
C ALA A 327 37.57 -120.58 98.80
N SER A 328 38.65 -120.39 98.05
CA SER A 328 39.53 -121.51 97.64
C SER A 328 40.14 -122.27 98.82
N GLY A 329 40.41 -121.58 99.94
CA GLY A 329 40.91 -122.19 101.17
C GLY A 329 39.92 -123.11 101.89
N HIS A 330 38.63 -123.08 101.53
CA HIS A 330 37.63 -124.03 102.03
C HIS A 330 37.51 -125.26 101.11
N ASP A 331 37.64 -125.08 99.79
CA ASP A 331 37.57 -126.18 98.81
C ASP A 331 38.68 -127.22 99.01
N ASP A 332 39.91 -126.79 99.32
CA ASP A 332 41.03 -127.70 99.62
C ASP A 332 40.73 -128.64 100.81
N VAL A 333 40.04 -128.13 101.85
CA VAL A 333 39.67 -128.91 103.04
C VAL A 333 38.57 -129.92 102.72
N VAL A 334 37.57 -129.53 101.92
CA VAL A 334 36.49 -130.42 101.46
C VAL A 334 37.02 -131.52 100.55
N SER A 335 37.94 -131.18 99.64
CA SER A 335 38.64 -132.14 98.75
C SER A 335 39.42 -133.20 99.54
N GLY A 336 40.12 -132.79 100.61
CA GLY A 336 40.85 -133.70 101.49
C GLY A 336 39.96 -134.72 102.23
N LEU A 337 38.78 -134.29 102.70
CA LEU A 337 37.83 -135.16 103.40
C LEU A 337 37.13 -136.14 102.45
N ASN A 338 36.73 -135.69 101.25
CA ASN A 338 36.03 -136.56 100.29
C ASN A 338 36.90 -137.73 99.79
N LYS A 339 38.21 -137.52 99.58
CA LYS A 339 39.14 -138.62 99.26
C LYS A 339 39.19 -139.68 100.36
N LYS A 340 39.12 -139.26 101.63
CA LYS A 340 39.19 -140.16 102.79
C LYS A 340 37.97 -141.09 102.91
N ILE A 341 36.83 -140.68 102.37
CA ILE A 341 35.59 -141.47 102.32
C ILE A 341 35.70 -142.53 101.21
N ALA A 342 36.09 -142.14 99.99
CA ALA A 342 36.21 -143.04 98.85
C ALA A 342 37.16 -144.23 99.09
N ASP A 343 38.31 -144.00 99.75
CA ASP A 343 39.26 -145.05 100.11
C ASP A 343 38.66 -146.13 101.04
N LEU A 344 37.73 -145.73 101.93
CA LEU A 344 37.07 -146.64 102.88
C LEU A 344 35.92 -147.41 102.22
N GLU A 345 35.16 -146.76 101.34
CA GLU A 345 34.08 -147.40 100.58
C GLU A 345 34.63 -148.48 99.63
N MET A 346 35.77 -148.23 98.99
CA MET A 346 36.43 -149.20 98.10
C MET A 346 36.90 -150.47 98.84
N GLN A 347 37.38 -150.35 100.08
CA GLN A 347 37.73 -151.52 100.91
C GLN A 347 36.51 -152.35 101.29
N LEU A 348 35.37 -151.70 101.58
CA LEU A 348 34.14 -152.37 101.97
C LEU A 348 33.49 -153.10 100.78
N ALA A 349 33.57 -152.55 99.57
CA ALA A 349 33.14 -153.23 98.34
C ALA A 349 33.93 -154.53 98.10
N TYR A 350 35.26 -154.48 98.18
CA TYR A 350 36.13 -155.65 97.92
C TYR A 350 35.83 -156.85 98.83
N THR A 351 35.47 -156.62 100.09
CA THR A 351 35.13 -157.72 101.03
C THR A 351 33.75 -158.33 100.77
N LYS A 352 32.89 -157.68 99.99
CA LYS A 352 31.53 -158.13 99.69
C LYS A 352 31.52 -159.10 98.49
N ASP A 353 32.18 -158.75 97.40
CA ASP A 353 32.22 -159.57 96.17
C ASP A 353 32.85 -160.95 96.43
N ASP A 354 33.93 -161.00 97.22
CA ASP A 354 34.60 -162.23 97.65
C ASP A 354 33.68 -163.19 98.45
N ALA A 355 32.69 -162.65 99.17
CA ALA A 355 31.67 -163.45 99.85
C ALA A 355 30.59 -163.98 98.90
N GLU A 356 30.22 -163.20 97.88
CA GLU A 356 29.12 -163.51 96.96
C GLU A 356 29.51 -164.60 95.94
N VAL A 357 30.75 -164.58 95.43
CA VAL A 357 31.31 -165.63 94.55
C VAL A 357 31.31 -167.02 95.22
N ARG A 358 31.67 -167.10 96.51
CA ARG A 358 31.62 -168.35 97.28
C ARG A 358 30.19 -168.89 97.50
N LEU A 359 29.18 -168.05 97.35
CA LEU A 359 27.77 -168.42 97.48
C LEU A 359 27.24 -169.01 96.16
N GLN A 360 27.58 -168.41 95.02
CA GLN A 360 27.22 -168.93 93.69
C GLN A 360 27.72 -170.36 93.46
N GLN A 361 29.00 -170.64 93.77
CA GLN A 361 29.60 -171.97 93.59
C GLN A 361 28.88 -173.10 94.35
N ARG A 362 28.17 -172.79 95.44
CA ARG A 362 27.37 -173.79 96.18
C ARG A 362 25.98 -174.00 95.57
N ASN A 363 25.39 -172.95 94.98
CA ASN A 363 24.09 -173.01 94.34
C ASN A 363 24.13 -173.76 92.99
N GLU A 364 25.21 -173.64 92.21
CA GLU A 364 25.39 -174.42 90.99
C GLU A 364 25.40 -175.93 91.26
N ARG A 365 26.07 -176.35 92.35
CA ARG A 365 26.13 -177.76 92.78
C ARG A 365 24.79 -178.31 93.28
N ILE A 366 23.86 -177.45 93.72
CA ILE A 366 22.49 -177.84 94.07
C ILE A 366 21.65 -178.06 92.80
N ASN A 367 21.80 -177.17 91.80
CA ASN A 367 21.10 -177.30 90.50
C ASN A 367 21.50 -178.59 89.74
N GLU A 368 22.74 -179.05 89.84
CA GLU A 368 23.14 -180.36 89.28
C GLU A 368 22.34 -181.52 89.89
N LEU A 369 22.18 -181.55 91.21
CA LEU A 369 21.47 -182.62 91.92
C LEU A 369 19.95 -182.60 91.66
N GLN A 370 19.38 -181.43 91.35
CA GLN A 370 17.95 -181.30 91.02
C GLN A 370 17.62 -181.87 89.64
N ARG A 371 18.47 -181.65 88.63
CA ARG A 371 18.28 -182.21 87.27
C ARG A 371 18.24 -183.74 87.24
N GLU A 372 19.00 -184.40 88.11
CA GLU A 372 19.00 -185.86 88.22
C GLU A 372 17.69 -186.39 88.84
N ILE A 373 16.99 -185.59 89.65
CA ILE A 373 15.65 -185.90 90.19
C ILE A 373 14.58 -185.68 89.12
N ASP A 374 14.66 -184.59 88.36
CA ASP A 374 13.72 -184.30 87.26
C ASP A 374 13.73 -185.42 86.20
N ARG A 375 14.89 -186.03 85.96
CA ARG A 375 15.01 -187.21 85.09
C ARG A 375 14.18 -188.40 85.58
N LEU A 376 14.28 -188.73 86.87
CA LEU A 376 13.53 -189.84 87.49
C LEU A 376 12.02 -189.58 87.57
N LEU A 377 11.60 -188.31 87.59
CA LEU A 377 10.18 -187.93 87.54
C LEU A 377 9.55 -188.11 86.15
N ASN A 378 10.30 -187.82 85.07
CA ASN A 378 9.78 -188.01 83.70
C ASN A 378 9.53 -189.50 83.39
N GLU A 379 10.43 -190.40 83.80
CA GLU A 379 10.25 -191.86 83.69
C GLU A 379 9.02 -192.38 84.49
N TYR A 380 8.47 -191.58 85.41
CA TYR A 380 7.24 -191.87 86.15
C TYR A 380 5.97 -191.27 85.49
N GLN A 381 6.10 -190.14 84.78
CA GLN A 381 4.98 -189.45 84.12
C GLN A 381 4.51 -190.21 82.86
N ASP A 382 5.43 -190.75 82.06
CA ASP A 382 5.09 -191.56 80.87
C ASP A 382 4.18 -192.76 81.22
N LEU A 383 4.30 -193.29 82.44
CA LEU A 383 3.49 -194.40 82.95
C LEU A 383 2.11 -193.94 83.48
N PHE A 384 1.95 -192.65 83.82
CA PHE A 384 0.70 -192.07 84.31
C PHE A 384 -0.22 -191.63 83.17
N ASP A 385 0.32 -191.05 82.09
CA ASP A 385 -0.51 -190.51 81.00
C ASP A 385 -1.27 -191.63 80.24
N LEU A 386 -0.67 -192.82 80.16
CA LEU A 386 -1.31 -194.06 79.68
C LEU A 386 -2.58 -194.44 80.47
N LYS A 387 -2.69 -194.01 81.75
CA LYS A 387 -3.84 -194.25 82.62
C LYS A 387 -4.93 -193.19 82.45
N VAL A 388 -4.57 -191.93 82.18
CA VAL A 388 -5.53 -190.82 82.07
C VAL A 388 -6.38 -190.90 80.81
N GLN A 389 -5.82 -191.40 79.70
CA GLN A 389 -6.52 -191.45 78.41
C GLN A 389 -7.87 -192.19 78.49
N LEU A 390 -7.92 -193.29 79.26
CA LEU A 390 -9.12 -194.09 79.53
C LEU A 390 -10.22 -193.36 80.35
N ASP A 391 -9.87 -192.41 81.22
CA ASP A 391 -10.85 -191.70 82.05
C ASP A 391 -11.62 -190.61 81.27
N THR A 392 -11.07 -190.15 80.14
CA THR A 392 -11.60 -188.98 79.41
C THR A 392 -12.91 -189.24 78.65
N GLU A 393 -13.12 -190.47 78.19
CA GLU A 393 -14.28 -190.83 77.35
C GLU A 393 -15.63 -190.74 78.09
N LEU A 394 -15.62 -190.76 79.43
CA LEU A 394 -16.83 -190.78 80.27
C LEU A 394 -17.43 -189.40 80.57
N LYS A 395 -16.65 -188.31 80.49
CA LYS A 395 -16.99 -187.06 81.22
C LYS A 395 -17.71 -185.98 80.42
N ALA A 396 -17.88 -186.16 79.11
CA ALA A 396 -18.44 -185.16 78.20
C ALA A 396 -19.96 -184.89 78.38
N TYR A 397 -20.67 -185.72 79.15
CA TYR A 397 -22.14 -185.76 79.20
C TYR A 397 -22.82 -184.82 80.23
N HIS A 398 -22.17 -183.76 80.72
CA HIS A 398 -22.59 -183.13 81.99
C HIS A 398 -22.80 -181.58 82.04
N ASN A 399 -22.84 -180.87 80.91
CA ASN A 399 -23.13 -179.41 80.92
C ASN A 399 -24.62 -179.11 80.69
N LEU A 400 -25.33 -178.63 81.73
CA LEU A 400 -26.68 -178.06 81.65
C LEU A 400 -26.97 -177.14 82.86
N LEU A 401 -27.52 -175.92 82.63
CA LEU A 401 -27.87 -174.86 83.61
C LEU A 401 -26.70 -174.20 84.38
N GLU A 402 -26.87 -173.07 85.09
CA GLU A 402 -27.15 -171.65 84.69
C GLU A 402 -26.87 -170.71 85.92
N GLY A 403 -27.07 -169.37 85.91
CA GLY A 403 -26.53 -168.46 86.97
C GLY A 403 -27.31 -167.16 87.35
N GLU A 404 -26.79 -166.37 88.33
CA GLU A 404 -27.47 -165.21 88.99
C GLU A 404 -26.54 -164.16 89.73
N GLU A 405 -27.09 -163.00 90.17
CA GLU A 405 -26.71 -162.06 91.30
C GLU A 405 -25.63 -160.90 91.23
N THR A 406 -25.50 -160.04 92.30
CA THR A 406 -25.30 -158.53 92.20
C THR A 406 -24.56 -157.70 93.35
N ARG A 407 -24.27 -156.34 93.16
CA ARG A 407 -24.42 -155.11 94.08
C ARG A 407 -23.28 -154.08 94.55
N LEU A 408 -23.62 -152.74 94.47
CA LEU A 408 -23.29 -151.48 95.28
C LEU A 408 -22.31 -150.29 94.83
N ASN A 409 -22.72 -148.99 95.01
CA ASN A 409 -22.09 -147.64 94.65
C ASN A 409 -22.65 -146.44 95.54
N ILE A 410 -22.53 -145.06 95.51
CA ILE A 410 -22.14 -143.84 94.66
C ILE A 410 -21.94 -142.55 95.63
N SER A 411 -21.68 -141.21 95.45
CA SER A 411 -21.75 -139.99 94.52
C SER A 411 -20.68 -138.88 94.96
N GLN A 412 -20.57 -137.51 94.77
CA GLN A 412 -21.20 -136.25 94.21
C GLN A 412 -20.10 -135.08 94.13
N GLN A 413 -20.11 -133.71 93.96
CA GLN A 413 -20.90 -132.42 93.73
C GLN A 413 -19.86 -131.22 93.44
N SER A 414 -19.90 -129.83 93.34
CA SER A 414 -20.68 -128.52 93.20
C SER A 414 -19.61 -127.34 92.96
N SER A 415 -19.68 -125.98 92.74
CA SER A 415 -20.53 -124.74 92.44
C SER A 415 -19.54 -123.48 92.21
N TYR A 416 -19.72 -122.15 91.92
CA TYR A 416 -20.72 -121.04 91.66
C TYR A 416 -20.04 -119.77 90.92
N SER A 417 -20.63 -118.53 90.71
CA SER A 417 -20.07 -117.42 89.80
C SER A 417 -20.19 -115.83 90.11
N PRO A 418 -20.69 -114.84 89.27
CA PRO A 418 -19.97 -113.57 88.82
C PRO A 418 -20.66 -112.12 88.92
N SER A 419 -20.16 -111.03 88.22
CA SER A 419 -20.52 -109.55 88.36
C SER A 419 -20.50 -108.57 87.10
N ALA A 420 -20.55 -107.19 87.22
CA ALA A 420 -20.79 -106.11 86.16
C ALA A 420 -20.12 -104.68 86.43
N SER A 421 -20.29 -103.46 85.77
CA SER A 421 -21.32 -102.84 84.86
C SER A 421 -21.06 -101.55 83.92
N PRO A 422 -20.65 -100.29 84.33
CA PRO A 422 -21.03 -98.95 83.67
C PRO A 422 -19.88 -98.08 82.99
N ALA A 423 -19.90 -96.82 82.41
CA ALA A 423 -20.76 -95.72 81.78
C ALA A 423 -19.80 -94.52 81.30
N SER A 424 -19.97 -93.31 80.66
CA SER A 424 -20.89 -92.32 79.92
C SER A 424 -19.97 -91.23 79.18
N SER A 425 -20.17 -90.05 78.47
CA SER A 425 -21.14 -88.98 77.97
C SER A 425 -20.42 -88.09 76.84
N THR A 426 -20.71 -86.90 76.20
CA THR A 426 -21.76 -85.81 76.02
C THR A 426 -21.92 -85.38 74.48
N ALA A 427 -21.80 -84.19 73.78
CA ALA A 427 -21.57 -82.69 73.85
C ALA A 427 -22.04 -81.91 72.51
N ARG A 428 -22.09 -80.54 72.35
CA ARG A 428 -22.76 -79.79 71.16
C ARG A 428 -22.39 -78.27 70.81
N TYR A 429 -22.86 -77.73 69.62
CA TYR A 429 -23.10 -76.29 69.10
C TYR A 429 -21.95 -75.44 68.41
N GLY A 430 -22.06 -74.32 67.60
CA GLY A 430 -23.09 -73.51 66.83
C GLY A 430 -22.60 -72.11 66.22
N VAL A 431 -23.11 -71.51 65.07
CA VAL A 431 -22.59 -70.21 64.38
C VAL A 431 -23.51 -69.43 63.33
N LYS A 432 -23.13 -68.20 62.79
CA LYS A 432 -23.81 -67.34 61.70
C LYS A 432 -22.87 -66.52 60.70
N ARG A 433 -23.35 -65.98 59.52
CA ARG A 433 -22.64 -65.20 58.38
C ARG A 433 -23.55 -64.09 57.67
N LYS A 434 -23.32 -63.28 56.57
CA LYS A 434 -22.68 -63.38 55.19
C LYS A 434 -22.58 -62.07 54.26
N ARG A 435 -21.67 -62.04 53.24
CA ARG A 435 -21.63 -61.49 51.80
C ARG A 435 -21.85 -60.00 51.31
N PHE A 436 -21.87 -59.76 49.96
CA PHE A 436 -21.28 -58.64 49.13
C PHE A 436 -22.03 -58.33 47.76
N ASP A 437 -21.76 -57.17 47.07
CA ASP A 437 -21.67 -56.90 45.57
C ASP A 437 -22.59 -55.92 44.71
N THR A 438 -21.97 -55.30 43.66
CA THR A 438 -22.37 -54.74 42.29
C THR A 438 -23.60 -53.82 41.95
N SER A 439 -23.50 -53.02 40.84
CA SER A 439 -24.55 -52.17 40.18
C SER A 439 -24.21 -51.76 38.69
N ASP A 440 -25.11 -51.03 37.98
CA ASP A 440 -25.30 -50.91 36.49
C ASP A 440 -25.73 -49.46 36.02
N ASP A 441 -25.94 -49.01 34.73
CA ASP A 441 -25.40 -49.25 33.35
C ASP A 441 -26.08 -48.30 32.25
N THR A 442 -25.62 -48.27 30.97
CA THR A 442 -26.28 -47.87 29.66
C THR A 442 -26.13 -46.46 28.96
N HIS A 443 -26.44 -46.39 27.64
CA HIS A 443 -26.09 -45.36 26.60
C HIS A 443 -27.30 -44.69 25.86
N PHE A 444 -27.11 -43.57 25.09
CA PHE A 444 -27.42 -43.44 23.62
C PHE A 444 -27.13 -42.07 22.90
N TYR A 445 -26.32 -42.12 21.81
CA TYR A 445 -26.41 -41.47 20.46
C TYR A 445 -26.67 -39.95 20.10
N GLN A 446 -25.70 -39.39 19.34
CA GLN A 446 -25.77 -38.74 17.99
C GLN A 446 -25.78 -37.19 17.74
N ASN A 447 -25.19 -36.85 16.57
CA ASN A 447 -25.13 -35.59 15.79
C ASN A 447 -24.19 -34.44 16.25
N ALA A 448 -23.37 -33.96 15.30
CA ALA A 448 -22.50 -32.77 15.41
C ALA A 448 -22.56 -31.94 14.11
N ALA A 449 -22.49 -30.60 14.24
CA ALA A 449 -22.45 -29.66 13.13
C ALA A 449 -21.05 -29.00 13.02
N LYS A 450 -20.69 -28.45 11.85
CA LYS A 450 -19.47 -27.62 11.71
C LYS A 450 -19.61 -26.37 12.57
N SER A 451 -18.85 -26.28 13.66
CA SER A 451 -18.73 -25.08 14.49
C SER A 451 -17.46 -24.30 14.13
N TYR A 452 -17.57 -23.02 13.83
CA TYR A 452 -16.40 -22.17 13.59
C TYR A 452 -15.95 -21.53 14.91
N LYS A 453 -14.64 -21.60 15.21
CA LYS A 453 -13.99 -20.85 16.29
C LYS A 453 -13.33 -19.62 15.69
N THR A 454 -13.56 -18.47 16.30
CA THR A 454 -12.99 -17.18 15.86
C THR A 454 -12.20 -16.55 16.98
N THR A 455 -10.99 -16.10 16.68
CA THR A 455 -10.13 -15.27 17.53
C THR A 455 -9.98 -13.88 16.90
N ALA A 456 -9.98 -12.84 17.74
CA ALA A 456 -9.78 -11.46 17.31
C ALA A 456 -8.80 -10.77 18.26
N LYS A 457 -8.00 -9.85 17.72
CA LYS A 457 -7.07 -8.98 18.46
C LYS A 457 -7.11 -7.59 17.82
N SER A 458 -6.98 -6.55 18.64
CA SER A 458 -6.72 -5.19 18.19
C SER A 458 -5.59 -4.59 19.01
N THR A 459 -4.69 -3.90 18.33
CA THR A 459 -3.56 -3.15 18.89
C THR A 459 -3.96 -1.68 19.14
N GLY A 460 -5.09 -1.23 18.59
CA GLY A 460 -5.64 0.12 18.76
C GLY A 460 -7.15 0.19 18.48
N ASP A 461 -7.64 1.39 18.20
CA ASP A 461 -9.08 1.72 18.18
C ASP A 461 -9.91 1.05 17.07
N VAL A 462 -9.28 0.60 15.98
CA VAL A 462 -9.98 0.02 14.81
C VAL A 462 -9.86 -1.50 14.80
N GLU A 463 -10.97 -2.19 15.08
CA GLU A 463 -11.05 -3.65 15.14
C GLU A 463 -11.68 -4.24 13.87
N ILE A 464 -11.27 -5.44 13.48
CA ILE A 464 -12.00 -6.27 12.50
C ILE A 464 -13.22 -6.91 13.18
N GLU A 465 -14.37 -6.23 13.13
CA GLU A 465 -15.63 -6.65 13.73
C GLU A 465 -16.12 -8.03 13.22
N ALA A 466 -15.94 -8.28 11.93
CA ALA A 466 -16.32 -9.52 11.27
C ALA A 466 -15.54 -9.76 9.97
N HIS A 467 -15.38 -11.02 9.59
CA HIS A 467 -15.09 -11.43 8.21
C HIS A 467 -16.00 -12.61 7.84
N ASP A 468 -16.26 -12.81 6.56
CA ASP A 468 -17.00 -13.97 6.05
C ASP A 468 -16.04 -15.11 5.67
N THR A 469 -16.29 -16.32 6.14
CA THR A 469 -15.51 -17.53 5.79
C THR A 469 -15.72 -17.95 4.33
N ASP A 470 -16.85 -17.59 3.72
CA ASP A 470 -17.10 -17.77 2.29
C ASP A 470 -16.47 -16.64 1.43
N GLY A 471 -15.79 -15.66 2.04
CA GLY A 471 -15.08 -14.61 1.32
C GLY A 471 -15.94 -13.46 0.76
N LYS A 472 -17.19 -13.26 1.18
CA LYS A 472 -18.02 -12.17 0.63
C LYS A 472 -17.64 -10.79 1.17
N PHE A 473 -17.18 -10.66 2.42
CA PHE A 473 -16.83 -9.37 3.02
C PHE A 473 -15.85 -9.45 4.21
N VAL A 474 -15.25 -8.30 4.53
CA VAL A 474 -14.58 -8.02 5.82
C VAL A 474 -15.08 -6.66 6.34
N LYS A 475 -15.46 -6.59 7.62
CA LYS A 475 -16.01 -5.40 8.29
C LYS A 475 -15.06 -4.90 9.38
N LEU A 476 -14.75 -3.60 9.34
CA LEU A 476 -14.00 -2.88 10.35
C LEU A 476 -14.93 -1.95 11.14
N VAL A 477 -14.62 -1.71 12.41
CA VAL A 477 -15.32 -0.76 13.28
C VAL A 477 -14.32 0.01 14.14
N ASN A 478 -14.55 1.30 14.34
CA ASN A 478 -13.81 2.09 15.31
C ASN A 478 -14.53 2.01 16.68
N LYS A 479 -13.85 1.45 17.69
CA LYS A 479 -14.32 1.35 19.08
C LYS A 479 -13.70 2.38 20.02
N GLY A 480 -12.74 3.18 19.54
CA GLY A 480 -12.13 4.28 20.29
C GLY A 480 -13.02 5.52 20.35
N GLU A 481 -12.60 6.49 21.16
CA GLU A 481 -13.33 7.76 21.36
C GLU A 481 -12.96 8.85 20.32
N ASP A 482 -11.93 8.62 19.51
CA ASP A 482 -11.40 9.56 18.49
C ASP A 482 -11.62 9.09 17.04
N THR A 483 -11.55 10.03 16.08
CA THR A 483 -11.73 9.73 14.64
C THR A 483 -10.41 9.27 13.99
N VAL A 484 -10.31 7.98 13.67
CA VAL A 484 -9.11 7.39 13.07
C VAL A 484 -9.06 7.61 11.56
N SER A 485 -7.92 8.07 11.05
CA SER A 485 -7.68 8.25 9.61
C SER A 485 -7.04 7.02 8.99
N ILE A 486 -7.86 6.05 8.56
CA ILE A 486 -7.42 4.80 7.92
C ILE A 486 -6.92 4.97 6.46
N GLY A 487 -6.55 6.20 6.07
CA GLY A 487 -6.16 6.54 4.71
C GLY A 487 -4.81 5.92 4.32
N GLY A 488 -4.79 5.13 3.25
CA GLY A 488 -3.57 4.45 2.79
C GLY A 488 -3.23 3.15 3.53
N TRP A 489 -3.98 2.80 4.59
CA TRP A 489 -3.90 1.51 5.28
C TRP A 489 -4.28 0.35 4.34
N THR A 490 -3.84 -0.87 4.66
CA THR A 490 -4.06 -2.07 3.84
C THR A 490 -4.73 -3.18 4.63
N LEU A 491 -5.94 -3.57 4.21
CA LEU A 491 -6.66 -4.73 4.73
C LEU A 491 -6.31 -5.98 3.92
N LYS A 492 -5.70 -6.96 4.57
CA LYS A 492 -5.33 -8.26 4.01
C LYS A 492 -6.31 -9.33 4.46
N SER A 493 -6.56 -10.33 3.61
CA SER A 493 -7.21 -11.58 4.00
C SER A 493 -6.51 -12.76 3.34
N ILE A 494 -6.32 -13.83 4.11
CA ILE A 494 -5.53 -15.01 3.78
C ILE A 494 -6.35 -16.26 4.09
N ALA A 495 -6.59 -17.10 3.07
CA ALA A 495 -7.20 -18.42 3.23
C ALA A 495 -6.68 -19.36 2.14
N ASN A 496 -6.54 -20.67 2.44
CA ASN A 496 -6.13 -21.68 1.47
C ASN A 496 -4.88 -21.30 0.62
N ASN A 497 -3.86 -20.73 1.27
CA ASN A 497 -2.62 -20.22 0.66
C ASN A 497 -2.82 -19.14 -0.43
N ARG A 498 -3.96 -18.45 -0.44
CA ARG A 498 -4.21 -17.24 -1.24
C ARG A 498 -4.28 -16.04 -0.32
N GLU A 499 -3.51 -15.00 -0.62
CA GLU A 499 -3.63 -13.67 -0.01
C GLU A 499 -4.38 -12.73 -0.98
N THR A 500 -5.22 -11.86 -0.45
CA THR A 500 -5.74 -10.68 -1.17
C THR A 500 -5.62 -9.47 -0.27
N ALA A 501 -5.26 -8.32 -0.85
CA ALA A 501 -4.99 -7.09 -0.13
C ALA A 501 -5.74 -5.92 -0.78
N TYR A 502 -6.53 -5.22 0.03
CA TYR A 502 -7.28 -4.02 -0.34
C TYR A 502 -6.68 -2.79 0.35
N ARG A 503 -6.38 -1.73 -0.40
CA ARG A 503 -5.81 -0.50 0.15
C ARG A 503 -6.83 0.63 0.19
N PHE A 504 -7.04 1.24 1.36
CA PHE A 504 -7.97 2.35 1.52
C PHE A 504 -7.46 3.64 0.87
N HIS A 505 -8.37 4.44 0.31
CA HIS A 505 -8.00 5.74 -0.28
C HIS A 505 -7.45 6.68 0.79
N THR A 506 -6.44 7.47 0.46
CA THR A 506 -5.75 8.47 1.30
C THR A 506 -6.63 9.53 2.00
N ARG A 507 -7.95 9.57 1.76
CA ARG A 507 -8.91 10.50 2.39
C ARG A 507 -9.95 9.77 3.26
N GLN A 508 -9.81 8.46 3.45
CA GLN A 508 -10.72 7.66 4.24
C GLN A 508 -10.45 7.85 5.74
N SER A 509 -11.49 8.12 6.50
CA SER A 509 -11.48 8.12 7.98
C SER A 509 -12.70 7.40 8.52
N LEU A 510 -12.65 7.05 9.81
CA LEU A 510 -13.66 6.26 10.51
C LEU A 510 -13.89 6.89 11.90
N LYS A 511 -15.08 7.44 12.13
CA LYS A 511 -15.44 8.11 13.39
C LYS A 511 -15.70 7.09 14.51
N PRO A 512 -15.71 7.50 15.80
CA PRO A 512 -16.15 6.66 16.90
C PRO A 512 -17.50 5.99 16.61
N GLY A 513 -17.55 4.66 16.70
CA GLY A 513 -18.75 3.86 16.43
C GLY A 513 -19.13 3.69 14.95
N ASP A 514 -18.52 4.41 14.01
CA ASP A 514 -18.72 4.16 12.58
C ASP A 514 -18.06 2.82 12.19
N SER A 515 -18.66 2.12 11.22
CA SER A 515 -18.11 0.90 10.63
C SER A 515 -18.01 1.00 9.10
N ILE A 516 -17.04 0.28 8.54
CA ILE A 516 -16.74 0.24 7.12
C ILE A 516 -16.58 -1.20 6.67
N THR A 517 -17.31 -1.60 5.62
CA THR A 517 -17.32 -2.97 5.10
C THR A 517 -16.72 -3.01 3.71
N VAL A 518 -15.70 -3.85 3.53
CA VAL A 518 -15.05 -4.11 2.24
C VAL A 518 -15.56 -5.44 1.68
N PHE A 519 -16.37 -5.34 0.63
CA PHE A 519 -17.03 -6.45 -0.04
C PHE A 519 -16.22 -6.97 -1.23
N SER A 520 -16.26 -8.28 -1.45
CA SER A 520 -15.70 -8.96 -2.61
C SER A 520 -16.40 -8.55 -3.92
N ALA A 521 -15.69 -8.58 -5.06
CA ALA A 521 -16.24 -8.15 -6.35
C ALA A 521 -17.43 -9.00 -6.86
N ASP A 522 -17.61 -10.21 -6.32
CA ASP A 522 -18.69 -11.16 -6.62
C ASP A 522 -19.82 -11.18 -5.58
N SER A 523 -19.72 -10.37 -4.52
CA SER A 523 -20.73 -10.29 -3.44
C SER A 523 -22.13 -9.85 -3.91
N GLY A 524 -22.25 -9.26 -5.11
CA GLY A 524 -23.49 -8.67 -5.63
C GLY A 524 -23.84 -7.29 -5.06
N GLU A 525 -23.04 -6.79 -4.12
CA GLU A 525 -23.30 -5.53 -3.42
C GLU A 525 -22.99 -4.27 -4.24
N LYS A 526 -23.51 -3.12 -3.77
CA LYS A 526 -23.30 -1.81 -4.41
C LYS A 526 -22.22 -1.00 -3.71
N HIS A 527 -21.27 -0.48 -4.49
CA HIS A 527 -20.20 0.39 -4.00
C HIS A 527 -20.78 1.75 -3.55
N GLN A 528 -20.80 2.01 -2.25
CA GLN A 528 -21.37 3.19 -1.59
C GLN A 528 -20.39 3.74 -0.53
N PRO A 529 -19.33 4.47 -0.94
CA PRO A 529 -18.41 5.12 -0.01
C PRO A 529 -19.13 6.23 0.79
N PRO A 530 -18.73 6.48 2.05
CA PRO A 530 -17.51 6.00 2.70
C PRO A 530 -17.62 4.64 3.43
N SER A 531 -18.82 4.10 3.67
CA SER A 531 -19.04 2.96 4.58
C SER A 531 -19.13 1.59 3.91
N GLN A 532 -19.48 1.51 2.61
CA GLN A 532 -19.60 0.25 1.88
C GLN A 532 -18.73 0.28 0.63
N LEU A 533 -17.60 -0.42 0.66
CA LEU A 533 -16.62 -0.45 -0.42
C LEU A 533 -16.62 -1.82 -1.10
N VAL A 534 -17.08 -1.90 -2.35
CA VAL A 534 -16.93 -3.13 -3.16
C VAL A 534 -15.59 -3.09 -3.90
N MET A 535 -14.81 -4.17 -3.81
CA MET A 535 -13.54 -4.35 -4.51
C MET A 535 -13.73 -4.42 -6.03
N LYS A 536 -12.73 -3.95 -6.80
CA LYS A 536 -12.75 -4.02 -8.26
C LYS A 536 -11.85 -5.13 -8.76
N ASN A 537 -12.42 -6.15 -9.39
CA ASN A 537 -11.72 -7.29 -9.99
C ASN A 537 -10.84 -8.08 -8.99
N GLN A 538 -11.20 -8.07 -7.70
CA GLN A 538 -10.55 -8.81 -6.62
C GLN A 538 -11.63 -9.48 -5.76
N GLN A 539 -11.34 -10.67 -5.25
CA GLN A 539 -12.23 -11.45 -4.38
C GLN A 539 -11.50 -11.79 -3.09
N TRP A 540 -12.19 -11.82 -1.93
CA TRP A 540 -11.54 -12.34 -0.72
C TRP A 540 -11.41 -13.87 -0.81
N PRO A 541 -10.31 -14.45 -0.30
CA PRO A 541 -10.12 -15.89 -0.31
C PRO A 541 -11.02 -16.55 0.74
N SER A 542 -11.71 -17.62 0.34
CA SER A 542 -12.61 -18.40 1.19
C SER A 542 -11.98 -19.72 1.63
N GLY A 543 -12.44 -20.29 2.74
CA GLY A 543 -11.97 -21.58 3.22
C GLY A 543 -12.36 -21.94 4.66
N ASP A 544 -12.02 -23.17 5.05
CA ASP A 544 -12.20 -23.66 6.44
C ASP A 544 -11.22 -23.03 7.45
N ARG A 545 -10.26 -22.20 7.00
CA ARG A 545 -9.49 -21.28 7.85
C ARG A 545 -9.23 -19.98 7.10
N VAL A 546 -9.66 -18.85 7.68
CA VAL A 546 -9.54 -17.49 7.12
C VAL A 546 -8.92 -16.57 8.18
N LYS A 547 -7.78 -15.93 7.85
CA LYS A 547 -7.14 -14.90 8.67
C LYS A 547 -7.17 -13.56 7.93
N SER A 548 -7.84 -12.57 8.53
CA SER A 548 -7.83 -11.17 8.07
C SER A 548 -6.93 -10.33 8.97
N VAL A 549 -6.17 -9.41 8.39
CA VAL A 549 -5.23 -8.51 9.09
C VAL A 549 -5.36 -7.10 8.54
N LEU A 550 -5.51 -6.12 9.43
CA LEU A 550 -5.47 -4.71 9.10
C LEU A 550 -4.06 -4.17 9.37
N VAL A 551 -3.40 -3.67 8.33
CA VAL A 551 -2.07 -3.06 8.39
C VAL A 551 -2.21 -1.55 8.19
N ASP A 552 -1.48 -0.74 8.95
CA ASP A 552 -1.49 0.71 8.83
C ASP A 552 -0.74 1.24 7.58
N ALA A 553 -0.37 2.52 7.58
CA ALA A 553 0.40 3.15 6.51
C ALA A 553 1.93 2.95 6.62
N GLU A 554 2.42 2.46 7.77
CA GLU A 554 3.84 2.32 8.12
C GLU A 554 4.32 0.85 8.04
N GLY A 555 3.39 -0.09 8.17
CA GLY A 555 3.60 -1.54 8.03
C GLY A 555 3.22 -2.37 9.26
N SER A 556 2.62 -1.77 10.30
CA SER A 556 2.30 -2.47 11.55
C SER A 556 0.92 -3.14 11.52
N GLU A 557 0.77 -4.28 12.21
CA GLU A 557 -0.51 -5.00 12.33
C GLU A 557 -1.39 -4.34 13.42
N VAL A 558 -2.39 -3.57 12.98
CA VAL A 558 -3.32 -2.83 13.85
C VAL A 558 -4.40 -3.75 14.41
N ALA A 559 -4.89 -4.70 13.63
CA ALA A 559 -5.89 -5.67 14.07
C ALA A 559 -5.80 -6.99 13.30
N GLU A 560 -6.13 -8.09 13.98
CA GLU A 560 -6.14 -9.46 13.46
C GLU A 560 -7.48 -10.10 13.78
N ARG A 561 -8.05 -10.84 12.82
CA ARG A 561 -9.17 -11.76 13.08
C ARG A 561 -8.98 -13.04 12.30
N GLU A 562 -8.96 -14.17 12.99
CA GLU A 562 -8.85 -15.51 12.40
C GLU A 562 -10.06 -16.35 12.77
N SER A 563 -10.68 -17.02 11.79
CA SER A 563 -11.72 -18.03 12.01
C SER A 563 -11.30 -19.36 11.40
N TYR A 564 -11.59 -20.45 12.10
CA TYR A 564 -11.32 -21.81 11.62
C TYR A 564 -12.48 -22.76 11.94
N ALA A 565 -12.74 -23.69 11.02
CA ALA A 565 -13.74 -24.75 11.18
C ALA A 565 -13.23 -25.81 12.15
N GLU A 566 -13.92 -25.97 13.28
CA GLU A 566 -13.74 -27.10 14.17
C GLU A 566 -14.61 -28.27 13.70
N THR A 567 -13.97 -29.32 13.22
CA THR A 567 -14.62 -30.59 12.89
C THR A 567 -14.52 -31.50 14.11
N GLN A 568 -15.65 -31.83 14.74
CA GLN A 568 -15.68 -32.84 15.81
C GLN A 568 -15.46 -34.23 15.22
N ILE A 569 -14.18 -34.62 15.11
CA ILE A 569 -13.79 -36.02 14.89
C ILE A 569 -13.80 -36.69 16.27
N GLY A 570 -14.82 -37.53 16.52
CA GLY A 570 -14.84 -38.40 17.69
C GLY A 570 -13.91 -39.58 17.47
N GLU A 571 -12.66 -39.46 17.92
CA GLU A 571 -11.67 -40.54 17.85
C GLU A 571 -11.89 -41.56 18.98
N PHE A 572 -11.68 -42.84 18.67
CA PHE A 572 -12.16 -43.97 19.47
C PHE A 572 -10.98 -44.81 19.95
N ASP A 573 -10.53 -44.57 21.18
CA ASP A 573 -9.31 -45.15 21.73
C ASP A 573 -9.48 -46.65 22.08
N ALA A 574 -8.73 -47.53 21.41
CA ALA A 574 -8.88 -48.98 21.53
C ALA A 574 -7.57 -49.76 21.37
N VAL A 575 -6.77 -49.76 22.45
CA VAL A 575 -5.91 -50.87 22.96
C VAL A 575 -5.19 -51.78 21.93
N GLY A 576 -3.84 -51.76 21.93
CA GLY A 576 -3.07 -52.96 21.54
C GLY A 576 -1.58 -52.79 21.22
N GLN A 577 -0.72 -53.19 22.17
CA GLN A 577 0.70 -53.62 22.03
C GLN A 577 1.71 -52.56 21.47
N ASP A 578 2.75 -52.08 22.17
CA ASP A 578 3.73 -52.68 23.12
C ASP A 578 4.77 -53.60 22.44
N PRO A 579 6.08 -53.60 22.81
CA PRO A 579 6.87 -52.67 23.67
C PRO A 579 8.10 -52.05 22.99
N ASP A 580 8.53 -50.83 23.38
CA ASP A 580 9.95 -50.61 23.78
C ASP A 580 10.24 -49.28 24.51
N GLN A 581 11.20 -49.35 25.43
CA GLN A 581 12.06 -48.27 25.98
C GLN A 581 11.51 -46.83 26.15
N ARG A 582 10.95 -46.55 27.33
CA ARG A 582 11.32 -45.34 28.11
C ARG A 582 11.61 -45.66 29.57
N CYS A 583 12.83 -45.38 30.01
CA CYS A 583 13.15 -45.25 31.43
C CYS A 583 12.47 -44.01 32.02
N ALA A 584 12.19 -44.06 33.32
CA ALA A 584 11.59 -42.95 34.06
C ALA A 584 12.63 -41.88 34.46
N LEU A 585 12.12 -40.70 34.83
CA LEU A 585 12.82 -39.52 35.36
C LEU A 585 13.68 -38.78 34.30
N MET A 586 13.50 -37.48 34.04
CA MET A 586 12.69 -36.46 34.76
C MET A 586 11.45 -36.02 33.98
#